data_AF-A0A929UX64-F1
#
_entry.id   AF-A0A929UX64-F1
#
_cell.length_a   1.000
_cell.length_b   1.000
_cell.length_c   1.000
_cell.angle_alpha   90.00
_cell.angle_beta   90.00
_cell.angle_gamma   90.00
#
_symmetry.space_group_name_H-M   'P 1'
#
loop_
_entity.id
_entity.type
_entity.pdbx_description
1 polymer ?
#
loop_
_entity_poly.entity_id
_entity_poly.type
_entity_poly.pdbx_seq_one_letter_code
_entity_poly.pdbx_strand_id
1 'polypeptide(L)'
;MNYDRYLKLQTRLEWFYDFHPEFFNDISPKQKKLLQDTFLYDAPDEHYPESLQDFYDKNIDNQPTLQNDMFLAVDALYKAAGAGSLFDYDE
;
A
#
# COMPACT_ATOMS: atom_id res chain seq x y z
N MET A 1 -10.88 5.82 0.87
CA MET A 1 -9.71 6.20 0.06
C MET A 1 -10.21 6.53 -1.32
N ASN A 2 -9.66 7.53 -1.99
CA ASN A 2 -9.94 7.77 -3.43
C ASN A 2 -8.74 7.32 -4.26
N TYR A 3 -8.91 7.28 -5.58
CA TYR A 3 -7.85 6.83 -6.49
C TYR A 3 -6.56 7.67 -6.39
N ASP A 4 -6.68 8.99 -6.24
CA ASP A 4 -5.50 9.87 -6.09
C ASP A 4 -4.68 9.55 -4.84
N ARG A 5 -5.34 9.28 -3.71
CA ARG A 5 -4.66 8.88 -2.47
C ARG A 5 -4.07 7.48 -2.61
N TYR A 6 -4.78 6.58 -3.30
CA TYR A 6 -4.26 5.26 -3.62
C TYR A 6 -2.95 5.35 -4.43
N LEU A 7 -2.91 6.13 -5.51
CA LEU A 7 -1.71 6.30 -6.33
C LEU A 7 -0.52 6.86 -5.55
N LYS A 8 -0.74 7.87 -4.69
CA LYS A 8 0.33 8.42 -3.85
C LYS A 8 0.93 7.37 -2.91
N LEU A 9 0.08 6.53 -2.31
CA LEU A 9 0.53 5.44 -1.43
C LEU A 9 1.24 4.35 -2.24
N GLN A 10 0.70 4.00 -3.41
CA GLN A 10 1.26 3.01 -4.31
C GLN A 10 2.71 3.36 -4.69
N THR A 11 2.94 4.56 -5.22
CA THR A 11 4.29 5.04 -5.58
C THR A 11 5.22 5.09 -4.37
N ARG A 12 4.72 5.45 -3.19
CA ARG A 12 5.54 5.52 -1.98
C ARG A 12 5.94 4.13 -1.48
N LEU A 13 5.05 3.14 -1.60
CA LEU A 13 5.32 1.77 -1.21
C LEU A 13 6.27 1.08 -2.19
N GLU A 14 6.16 1.34 -3.50
CA GLU A 14 7.19 0.95 -4.48
C GLU A 14 8.55 1.52 -4.09
N TRP A 15 8.63 2.82 -3.78
CA TRP A 15 9.88 3.43 -3.33
C TRP A 15 10.42 2.78 -2.04
N PHE A 16 9.56 2.48 -1.06
CA PHE A 16 10.00 1.75 0.13
C PHE A 16 10.51 0.36 -0.24
N TYR A 17 9.89 -0.35 -1.17
CA TYR A 17 10.32 -1.69 -1.53
C TYR A 17 11.66 -1.69 -2.27
N ASP A 18 11.85 -0.76 -3.20
CA ASP A 18 13.07 -0.65 -4.00
C ASP A 18 14.29 -0.20 -3.18
N PHE A 19 14.09 0.72 -2.23
CA PHE A 19 15.19 1.38 -1.52
C PHE A 19 15.33 0.94 -0.05
N HIS A 20 14.25 0.49 0.58
CA HIS A 20 14.19 0.13 2.00
C HIS A 20 13.32 -1.12 2.27
N PRO A 21 13.57 -2.25 1.60
CA PRO A 21 12.77 -3.46 1.77
C PRO A 21 12.76 -3.98 3.21
N GLU A 22 13.76 -3.61 4.02
CA GLU A 22 13.86 -3.96 5.44
C GLU A 22 12.67 -3.48 6.27
N PHE A 23 12.01 -2.36 5.91
CA PHE A 23 10.85 -1.86 6.66
C PHE A 23 9.68 -2.85 6.64
N PHE A 24 9.57 -3.65 5.57
CA PHE A 24 8.51 -4.66 5.44
C PHE A 24 8.76 -5.90 6.30
N ASN A 25 9.94 -6.07 6.90
CA ASN A 25 10.21 -7.16 7.83
C ASN A 25 9.63 -6.90 9.22
N ASP A 26 9.36 -5.63 9.54
CA ASP A 26 8.88 -5.18 10.85
C ASP A 26 7.35 -5.10 10.94
N ILE A 27 6.64 -5.40 9.85
CA ILE A 27 5.18 -5.55 9.83
C ILE A 27 4.78 -7.03 9.78
N SER A 28 3.55 -7.34 10.17
CA SER A 28 3.09 -8.74 10.17
C SER A 28 3.03 -9.33 8.74
N PRO A 29 3.24 -10.65 8.56
CA PRO A 29 3.13 -11.29 7.24
C PRO A 29 1.77 -11.06 6.57
N LYS A 30 0.70 -10.96 7.37
CA LYS A 30 -0.65 -10.66 6.87
C LYS A 30 -0.74 -9.25 6.29
N GLN A 31 -0.17 -8.26 6.98
CA GLN A 31 -0.12 -6.88 6.50
C GLN A 31 0.77 -6.77 5.26
N LYS A 32 1.95 -7.38 5.27
CA LYS A 32 2.85 -7.41 4.11
C LYS A 32 2.15 -7.98 2.87
N LYS A 33 1.48 -9.13 3.02
CA LYS A 33 0.71 -9.73 1.92
C LYS A 33 -0.42 -8.82 1.44
N LEU A 34 -1.19 -8.22 2.35
CA LEU A 34 -2.24 -7.27 2.00
C LEU A 34 -1.69 -6.10 1.19
N LEU A 35 -0.59 -5.50 1.62
CA LEU A 35 0.03 -4.37 0.90
C LEU A 35 0.55 -4.82 -0.47
N GLN A 36 1.19 -5.98 -0.57
CA GLN A 36 1.65 -6.53 -1.85
C GLN A 36 0.49 -6.78 -2.82
N ASP A 37 -0.58 -7.42 -2.35
CA ASP A 37 -1.75 -7.77 -3.17
C ASP A 37 -2.54 -6.51 -3.63
N THR A 38 -2.42 -5.39 -2.92
CA THR A 38 -3.21 -4.18 -3.20
C THR A 38 -2.42 -3.02 -3.81
N PHE A 39 -1.12 -2.90 -3.53
CA PHE A 39 -0.25 -1.83 -4.06
C PHE A 39 0.79 -2.32 -5.07
N LEU A 40 0.94 -3.64 -5.26
CA LEU A 40 1.65 -4.25 -6.38
C LEU A 40 3.16 -3.91 -6.49
N TYR A 41 3.80 -3.48 -5.40
CA TYR A 41 5.22 -3.07 -5.39
C TYR A 41 6.25 -4.20 -5.57
N ASP A 42 5.81 -5.46 -5.56
CA ASP A 42 6.63 -6.67 -5.79
C ASP A 42 5.93 -7.60 -6.79
N ALA A 43 5.07 -7.04 -7.65
CA ALA A 43 4.39 -7.80 -8.69
C ALA A 43 5.33 -7.95 -9.90
N PRO A 44 5.54 -9.16 -10.44
CA PRO A 44 6.24 -9.32 -11.71
C PRO A 44 5.46 -8.63 -12.83
N ASP A 45 6.16 -8.10 -13.84
CA ASP A 45 5.56 -7.32 -14.95
C ASP A 45 4.38 -8.02 -15.61
N GLU A 46 4.44 -9.35 -15.78
CA GLU A 46 3.38 -10.17 -16.39
C GLU A 46 2.06 -10.16 -15.58
N HIS A 47 2.13 -9.84 -14.28
CA HIS A 47 0.99 -9.78 -13.37
C HIS A 47 0.60 -8.34 -13.01
N TYR A 48 1.32 -7.34 -13.54
CA TYR A 48 0.96 -5.94 -13.35
C TYR A 48 -0.24 -5.59 -14.24
N PRO A 49 -1.29 -4.93 -13.70
CA PRO A 49 -2.47 -4.60 -14.49
C PRO A 49 -2.13 -3.57 -15.58
N GLU A 50 -2.79 -3.68 -16.74
CA GLU A 50 -2.69 -2.69 -17.82
C GLU A 50 -3.12 -1.28 -17.37
N SER A 51 -4.01 -1.21 -16.36
CA SER A 51 -4.55 0.02 -15.80
C SER A 51 -4.69 -0.11 -14.29
N LEU A 52 -3.92 0.72 -13.56
CA LEU A 52 -4.05 0.83 -12.09
C LEU A 52 -5.41 1.37 -11.67
N GLN A 53 -6.05 2.19 -12.50
CA GLN A 53 -7.38 2.73 -12.22
C GLN A 53 -8.44 1.62 -12.27
N ASP A 54 -8.43 0.81 -13.33
CA ASP A 54 -9.38 -0.30 -13.44
C ASP A 54 -9.15 -1.35 -12.34
N PHE A 55 -7.90 -1.58 -11.96
CA PHE A 55 -7.57 -2.42 -10.81
C PHE A 55 -8.15 -1.86 -9.51
N TYR A 56 -7.98 -0.56 -9.26
CA TYR A 56 -8.51 0.11 -8.07
C TYR A 56 -10.05 0.08 -8.06
N ASP A 57 -10.71 0.44 -9.15
CA ASP A 57 -12.18 0.51 -9.25
C ASP A 57 -12.80 -0.87 -9.00
N LYS A 58 -12.18 -1.93 -9.54
CA LYS A 58 -12.65 -3.30 -9.40
C LYS A 58 -12.40 -3.91 -8.02
N ASN A 59 -11.22 -3.67 -7.45
CA ASN A 59 -10.76 -4.42 -6.27
C ASN A 59 -10.77 -3.61 -4.97
N ILE A 60 -10.85 -2.28 -5.01
CA ILE A 60 -10.61 -1.43 -3.83
C ILE A 60 -11.75 -0.44 -3.59
N ASP A 61 -12.21 0.28 -4.62
CA ASP A 61 -13.06 1.48 -4.48
C ASP A 61 -14.32 1.25 -3.62
N ASN A 62 -15.00 0.13 -3.83
CA ASN A 62 -16.26 -0.20 -3.15
C ASN A 62 -16.08 -1.21 -1.99
N GLN A 63 -14.86 -1.30 -1.43
CA GLN A 63 -14.53 -2.23 -0.34
C GLN A 63 -14.05 -1.49 0.92
N PRO A 64 -14.95 -0.90 1.73
CA PRO A 64 -14.57 -0.06 2.86
C PRO A 64 -13.76 -0.81 3.94
N THR A 65 -14.08 -2.07 4.21
CA THR A 65 -13.31 -2.90 5.15
C THR A 65 -11.89 -3.13 4.66
N LEU A 66 -11.72 -3.42 3.37
CA LEU A 66 -10.40 -3.60 2.75
C LEU A 66 -9.60 -2.30 2.82
N GLN A 67 -10.20 -1.17 2.46
CA GLN A 67 -9.52 0.13 2.53
C GLN A 67 -9.05 0.47 3.95
N ASN A 68 -9.86 0.16 4.97
CA ASN A 68 -9.47 0.35 6.35
C ASN A 68 -8.27 -0.55 6.74
N ASP A 69 -8.32 -1.84 6.38
CA ASP A 69 -7.22 -2.76 6.64
C ASP A 69 -5.93 -2.34 5.91
N MET A 70 -6.05 -1.82 4.68
CA MET A 70 -4.93 -1.24 3.92
C MET A 70 -4.33 -0.04 4.66
N PHE A 71 -5.15 0.90 5.14
CA PHE A 71 -4.65 2.07 5.88
C PHE A 71 -3.91 1.67 7.16
N LEU A 72 -4.43 0.71 7.91
CA LEU A 72 -3.77 0.20 9.12
C LEU A 72 -2.44 -0.48 8.79
N ALA A 73 -2.35 -1.20 7.67
CA ALA A 73 -1.11 -1.81 7.22
C ALA A 73 -0.08 -0.78 6.75
N VAL A 74 -0.51 0.26 6.00
CA VAL A 74 0.37 1.38 5.59
C VAL A 74 0.87 2.14 6.81
N ASP A 75 0.00 2.45 7.77
CA ASP A 75 0.40 3.13 9.02
C ASP A 75 1.44 2.32 9.81
N ALA A 76 1.25 1.00 9.92
CA ALA A 76 2.23 0.12 10.55
C ALA A 76 3.59 0.17 9.83
N LEU A 77 3.58 0.20 8.49
CA LEU A 77 4.80 0.32 7.68
C LEU A 77 5.50 1.68 7.87
N TYR A 78 4.74 2.79 7.93
CA TYR A 78 5.30 4.12 8.19
C TYR A 78 5.93 4.21 9.58
N LYS A 79 5.29 3.61 10.59
CA LYS A 79 5.85 3.51 11.93
C LYS A 79 7.14 2.68 11.95
N ALA A 80 7.17 1.56 11.24
CA ALA A 80 8.37 0.74 11.07
C ALA A 80 9.51 1.52 10.40
N ALA A 81 9.19 2.33 9.38
CA ALA A 81 10.14 3.21 8.69
C ALA A 81 10.63 4.40 9.53
N GLY A 82 10.13 4.58 10.76
CA GLY A 82 10.43 5.75 11.60
C GLY A 82 9.84 7.06 11.05
N ALA A 83 8.89 6.99 10.11
CA ALA A 83 8.29 8.15 9.43
C ALA A 83 7.13 8.79 10.22
N GLY A 84 6.81 8.25 11.40
CA GLY A 84 5.63 8.63 12.19
C GLY A 84 4.38 7.85 11.79
N SER A 85 3.20 8.32 12.21
CA SER A 85 1.92 7.72 11.81
C SER A 85 1.47 8.30 10.47
N LEU A 86 0.90 7.48 9.61
CA LEU A 86 0.34 7.96 8.34
C LEU A 86 -0.78 8.98 8.59
N PHE A 87 -1.51 8.80 9.70
CA PHE A 87 -2.61 9.69 10.10
C PHE A 87 -2.12 11.05 10.62
N ASP A 88 -0.81 11.22 10.83
CA ASP A 88 -0.23 12.49 11.25
C ASP A 88 -0.03 13.45 10.06
N TYR A 89 -0.17 12.95 8.82
CA TYR A 89 -0.03 13.70 7.56
C TYR A 89 -1.37 14.06 6.90
N ASP A 90 -2.50 13.70 7.50
CA ASP A 90 -3.84 14.15 7.06
C ASP A 90 -4.09 15.57 7.63
N GLU A 91 -3.44 16.58 7.05
CA GLU A 91 -3.76 18.01 7.20
C GLU A 91 -4.21 18.62 5.85
#